data_AF-A0A920URM3-F1
#
_entry.id   AF-A0A920URM3-F1
#
_cell.length_a   1.000
_cell.length_b   1.000
_cell.length_c   1.000
_cell.angle_alpha   90.00
_cell.angle_beta   90.00
_cell.angle_gamma   90.00
#
_symmetry.space_group_name_H-M   'P 1'
#
loop_
_entity.id
_entity.type
_entity.pdbx_description
1 polymer ?
#
loop_
_entity_poly.entity_id
_entity_poly.type
_entity_poly.pdbx_seq_one_letter_code
_entity_poly.pdbx_strand_id
1 'polypeptide(L)'
;MQITQILANLVAEALESAQATGALPAAGEVEIKIERPKLAEHGDFSTSLPLALVRTMRVPPIQIADAIVDAMPQHEMIGSAGSASPGFVNFTLSMRWLQSQVNIVRSLGEKFGAVDSGLGKSVQVEFVSVNPTGPLHVGHARGAVIGSSLANVMEAAGYDVQREYYVNDAGNQMRVFYDTLYSRYMQASGRDEPLPDPAYPGEYLKELASDLLNDLGHDAVHKEKTDAIADLAPESLKRTINGIRHTLERLGVVYDQWFYESGLISSGRFDQVMEFLKDSNLIVDRDGAQWFAATKLGLDEDIVVIRSGDGDPTYFATDIAYHHEKFIERKFDRVINVWGADHHGHIARMNALLKAFGLGS
;
A
#
# COMPACT_ATOMS: atom_id res chain seq x y z
N MET A 1 12.72 -20.34 -2.94
CA MET A 1 12.69 -21.62 -3.68
C MET A 1 11.24 -22.04 -3.87
N GLN A 2 10.78 -22.18 -5.11
CA GLN A 2 9.38 -22.53 -5.41
C GLN A 2 9.25 -24.04 -5.59
N ILE A 3 9.06 -24.78 -4.49
CA ILE A 3 8.92 -26.25 -4.48
C ILE A 3 7.83 -26.72 -5.46
N THR A 4 6.70 -26.01 -5.47
CA THR A 4 5.58 -26.28 -6.36
C THR A 4 5.95 -26.19 -7.84
N GLN A 5 6.77 -25.21 -8.23
CA GLN A 5 7.22 -25.07 -9.62
C GLN A 5 8.15 -26.21 -10.04
N ILE A 6 9.06 -26.63 -9.14
CA ILE A 6 9.95 -27.76 -9.40
C ILE A 6 9.14 -29.04 -9.57
N LEU A 7 8.19 -29.32 -8.66
CA LEU A 7 7.31 -30.49 -8.77
C LEU A 7 6.44 -30.44 -10.03
N ALA A 8 5.92 -29.27 -10.42
CA ALA A 8 5.14 -29.14 -11.65
C ALA A 8 5.97 -29.49 -12.90
N ASN A 9 7.23 -29.06 -12.95
CA ASN A 9 8.15 -29.39 -14.05
C ASN A 9 8.48 -30.89 -14.08
N LEU A 10 8.71 -31.52 -12.92
CA LEU A 10 8.97 -32.96 -12.84
C LEU A 10 7.74 -33.78 -13.27
N VAL A 11 6.54 -33.34 -12.92
CA VAL A 11 5.28 -33.95 -13.40
C VAL A 11 5.12 -33.78 -14.91
N ALA A 12 5.49 -32.61 -15.46
CA ALA A 12 5.46 -32.40 -16.91
C ALA A 12 6.41 -33.37 -17.63
N GLU A 13 7.65 -33.49 -17.16
CA GLU A 13 8.64 -34.42 -17.71
C GLU A 13 8.19 -35.89 -17.61
N ALA A 14 7.63 -36.28 -16.47
CA ALA A 14 7.07 -37.62 -16.28
C ALA A 14 5.90 -37.91 -17.24
N LEU A 15 5.02 -36.93 -17.44
CA LEU A 15 3.89 -37.02 -18.37
C LEU A 15 4.37 -37.16 -19.82
N GLU A 16 5.34 -36.35 -20.23
CA GLU A 16 5.95 -36.43 -21.57
C GLU A 16 6.65 -37.77 -21.80
N SER A 17 7.37 -38.28 -20.79
CA SER A 17 8.01 -39.61 -20.85
C SER A 17 6.99 -40.75 -20.98
N ALA A 18 5.91 -40.70 -20.19
CA ALA A 18 4.81 -41.67 -20.29
C ALA A 18 4.11 -41.62 -21.66
N GLN A 19 4.05 -40.46 -22.29
CA GLN A 19 3.54 -40.32 -23.66
C GLN A 19 4.49 -40.86 -24.71
N ALA A 20 5.78 -40.55 -24.60
CA ALA A 20 6.81 -41.00 -25.54
C ALA A 20 6.96 -42.53 -25.56
N THR A 21 6.74 -43.18 -24.42
CA THR A 21 6.78 -44.65 -24.28
C THR A 21 5.47 -45.34 -24.69
N GLY A 22 4.42 -44.57 -24.99
CA GLY A 22 3.09 -45.10 -25.34
C GLY A 22 2.26 -45.57 -24.14
N ALA A 23 2.71 -45.31 -22.91
CA ALA A 23 1.96 -45.64 -21.69
C ALA A 23 0.73 -44.73 -21.50
N LEU A 24 0.81 -43.46 -21.95
CA LEU A 24 -0.29 -42.51 -21.93
C LEU A 24 -0.54 -41.86 -23.30
N PRO A 25 -1.80 -41.55 -23.65
CA PRO A 25 -2.13 -40.71 -24.79
C PRO A 25 -1.67 -39.26 -24.62
N ALA A 26 -1.74 -38.47 -25.69
CA ALA A 26 -1.45 -37.04 -25.64
C ALA A 26 -2.39 -36.28 -24.67
N ALA A 27 -1.81 -35.40 -23.86
CA ALA A 27 -2.49 -34.65 -22.80
C ALA A 27 -3.18 -33.38 -23.32
N GLY A 28 -2.70 -32.83 -24.45
CA GLY A 28 -3.03 -31.48 -24.89
C GLY A 28 -2.43 -30.41 -23.98
N GLU A 29 -2.90 -29.17 -24.12
CA GLU A 29 -2.54 -28.10 -23.19
C GLU A 29 -3.30 -28.28 -21.88
N VAL A 30 -2.55 -28.43 -20.78
CA VAL A 30 -3.09 -28.56 -19.43
C VAL A 30 -2.21 -27.82 -18.43
N GLU A 31 -2.84 -27.09 -17.52
CA GLU A 31 -2.14 -26.45 -16.42
C GLU A 31 -1.85 -27.48 -15.31
N ILE A 32 -0.57 -27.63 -14.95
CA ILE A 32 -0.16 -28.53 -13.87
C ILE A 32 -0.13 -27.75 -12.55
N LYS A 33 -1.13 -28.01 -11.69
CA LYS A 33 -1.21 -27.42 -10.35
C LYS A 33 -0.65 -28.37 -9.30
N ILE A 34 0.20 -27.84 -8.44
CA ILE A 34 0.73 -28.51 -7.26
C ILE A 34 0.19 -27.80 -6.02
N GLU A 35 -0.49 -28.54 -5.16
CA GLU A 35 -1.16 -28.02 -3.97
C GLU A 35 -0.73 -28.81 -2.72
N ARG A 36 -1.10 -28.32 -1.54
CA ARG A 36 -0.98 -29.12 -0.31
C ARG A 36 -2.22 -30.02 -0.18
N PRO A 37 -2.05 -31.32 0.08
CA PRO A 37 -3.19 -32.19 0.30
C PRO A 37 -3.94 -31.82 1.59
N LYS A 38 -5.23 -32.15 1.66
CA LYS A 38 -6.06 -31.89 2.86
C LYS A 38 -5.64 -32.74 4.07
N LEU A 39 -5.12 -33.93 3.81
CA LEU A 39 -4.68 -34.89 4.82
C LEU A 39 -3.17 -35.07 4.72
N ALA A 40 -2.46 -34.93 5.84
CA ALA A 40 -1.00 -35.03 5.88
C ALA A 40 -0.48 -36.43 5.50
N GLU A 41 -1.29 -37.48 5.65
CA GLU A 41 -0.94 -38.84 5.21
C GLU A 41 -0.84 -38.98 3.68
N HIS A 42 -1.33 -38.01 2.91
CA HIS A 42 -1.20 -37.94 1.46
C HIS A 42 0.06 -37.18 1.02
N GLY A 43 1.05 -37.03 1.90
CA GLY A 43 2.32 -36.38 1.62
C GLY A 43 2.30 -34.86 1.84
N ASP A 44 3.37 -34.22 1.42
CA ASP A 44 3.60 -32.78 1.58
C ASP A 44 2.90 -31.96 0.48
N PHE A 45 2.85 -32.52 -0.73
CA PHE A 45 2.27 -31.90 -1.92
C PHE A 45 1.51 -32.93 -2.75
N SER A 46 0.57 -32.47 -3.57
CA SER A 46 -0.15 -33.34 -4.50
C SER A 46 -0.56 -32.59 -5.77
N THR A 47 -0.88 -33.36 -6.82
CA THR A 47 -1.58 -32.86 -8.00
C THR A 47 -2.81 -33.70 -8.32
N SER A 48 -3.88 -33.01 -8.71
CA SER A 48 -5.12 -33.59 -9.25
C SER A 48 -5.09 -33.69 -10.78
N LEU A 49 -3.94 -33.43 -11.42
CA LEU A 49 -3.75 -33.52 -12.87
C LEU A 49 -4.34 -34.79 -13.51
N PRO A 50 -4.19 -36.00 -12.93
CA PRO A 50 -4.79 -37.21 -13.50
C PRO A 50 -6.32 -37.11 -13.66
N LEU A 51 -7.03 -36.46 -12.73
CA LEU A 51 -8.48 -36.24 -12.82
C LEU A 51 -8.86 -35.28 -13.95
N ALA A 52 -8.03 -34.27 -14.21
CA ALA A 52 -8.24 -33.32 -15.30
C ALA A 52 -8.04 -33.98 -16.68
N LEU A 53 -7.12 -34.94 -16.77
CA LEU A 53 -6.72 -35.59 -18.02
C LEU A 53 -7.65 -36.72 -18.49
N VAL A 54 -8.55 -37.22 -17.64
CA VAL A 54 -9.45 -38.35 -17.96
C VAL A 54 -10.23 -38.13 -19.25
N ARG A 55 -10.77 -36.93 -19.46
CA ARG A 55 -11.58 -36.62 -20.66
C ARG A 55 -10.75 -36.64 -21.93
N THR A 56 -9.52 -36.15 -21.87
CA THR A 56 -8.62 -36.05 -23.02
C THR A 56 -8.03 -37.41 -23.36
N MET A 57 -7.51 -38.12 -22.35
CA MET A 57 -6.81 -39.39 -22.54
C MET A 57 -7.76 -40.59 -22.65
N ARG A 58 -8.99 -40.50 -22.11
CA ARG A 58 -9.94 -41.63 -21.99
C ARG A 58 -9.35 -42.82 -21.22
N VAL A 59 -8.42 -42.55 -20.31
CA VAL A 59 -7.78 -43.51 -19.39
C VAL A 59 -8.32 -43.25 -17.98
N PRO A 60 -8.58 -44.30 -17.16
CA PRO A 60 -8.98 -44.12 -15.77
C PRO A 60 -7.97 -43.26 -15.00
N PRO A 61 -8.40 -42.30 -14.16
CA PRO A 61 -7.50 -41.34 -13.52
C PRO A 61 -6.43 -41.99 -12.64
N ILE A 62 -6.73 -43.11 -11.99
CA ILE A 62 -5.73 -43.85 -11.22
C ILE A 62 -4.60 -44.41 -12.11
N GLN A 63 -4.91 -44.90 -13.31
CA GLN A 63 -3.90 -45.39 -14.25
C GLN A 63 -3.04 -44.25 -14.81
N ILE A 64 -3.62 -43.05 -14.98
CA ILE A 64 -2.85 -41.85 -15.33
C ILE A 64 -1.90 -41.48 -14.19
N ALA A 65 -2.37 -41.54 -12.94
CA ALA A 65 -1.54 -41.28 -11.77
C ALA A 65 -0.39 -42.29 -11.64
N ASP A 66 -0.68 -43.58 -11.80
CA ASP A 66 0.31 -44.67 -11.77
C ASP A 66 1.38 -44.45 -12.85
N ALA A 67 0.98 -44.18 -14.09
CA ALA A 67 1.91 -43.95 -15.20
C ALA A 67 2.80 -42.71 -14.98
N ILE A 68 2.27 -41.63 -14.37
CA ILE A 68 3.08 -40.46 -14.01
C ILE A 68 4.08 -40.81 -12.89
N VAL A 69 3.66 -41.58 -11.88
CA VAL A 69 4.55 -42.00 -10.77
C VAL A 69 5.66 -42.92 -11.28
N ASP A 70 5.32 -43.87 -12.15
CA ASP A 70 6.29 -44.81 -12.74
C ASP A 70 7.30 -44.12 -13.65
N ALA A 71 6.88 -43.07 -14.35
CA ALA A 71 7.75 -42.25 -15.22
C ALA A 71 8.45 -41.10 -14.48
N MET A 72 8.26 -40.97 -13.15
CA MET A 72 8.78 -39.84 -12.39
C MET A 72 10.32 -39.84 -12.36
N PRO A 73 10.98 -38.76 -12.81
CA PRO A 73 12.43 -38.66 -12.72
C PRO A 73 12.90 -38.64 -11.25
N GLN A 74 14.08 -39.23 -10.99
CA GLN A 74 14.70 -39.12 -9.68
C GLN A 74 15.13 -37.68 -9.42
N HIS A 75 14.76 -37.14 -8.26
CA HIS A 75 15.13 -35.80 -7.85
C HIS A 75 15.42 -35.77 -6.34
N GLU A 76 16.47 -35.08 -5.90
CA GLU A 76 16.92 -35.08 -4.50
C GLU A 76 15.86 -34.62 -3.49
N MET A 77 14.96 -33.74 -3.94
CA MET A 77 13.84 -33.21 -3.17
C MET A 77 12.76 -34.24 -2.90
N ILE A 78 12.57 -35.22 -3.79
CA ILE A 78 11.49 -36.21 -3.69
C ILE A 78 11.99 -37.39 -2.85
N GLY A 79 11.37 -37.60 -1.69
CA GLY A 79 11.57 -38.79 -0.87
C GLY A 79 10.73 -39.97 -1.39
N SER A 80 9.49 -39.68 -1.78
CA SER A 80 8.62 -40.63 -2.48
C SER A 80 7.55 -39.89 -3.31
N ALA A 81 7.13 -40.52 -4.40
CA ALA A 81 5.93 -40.17 -5.13
C ALA A 81 5.00 -41.40 -5.14
N GLY A 82 3.69 -41.19 -5.01
CA GLY A 82 2.72 -42.27 -4.99
C GLY A 82 1.37 -41.85 -5.56
N SER A 83 0.70 -42.79 -6.21
CA SER A 83 -0.66 -42.58 -6.70
C SER A 83 -1.68 -42.78 -5.58
N ALA A 84 -2.79 -42.06 -5.63
CA ALA A 84 -3.88 -42.21 -4.67
C ALA A 84 -5.25 -42.08 -5.34
N SER A 85 -6.19 -42.92 -4.92
CA SER A 85 -7.58 -42.86 -5.35
C SER A 85 -8.23 -41.51 -4.96
N PRO A 86 -9.09 -40.92 -5.81
CA PRO A 86 -9.54 -41.40 -7.13
C PRO A 86 -8.60 -41.07 -8.31
N GLY A 87 -7.47 -40.39 -8.12
CA GLY A 87 -6.64 -39.89 -9.23
C GLY A 87 -5.69 -38.75 -8.84
N PHE A 88 -4.91 -38.95 -7.78
CA PHE A 88 -3.93 -37.99 -7.32
C PHE A 88 -2.52 -38.56 -7.45
N VAL A 89 -1.55 -37.68 -7.70
CA VAL A 89 -0.14 -37.98 -7.48
C VAL A 89 0.30 -37.19 -6.26
N ASN A 90 0.74 -37.91 -5.23
CA ASN A 90 1.16 -37.39 -3.94
C ASN A 90 2.68 -37.44 -3.84
N PHE A 91 3.28 -36.41 -3.22
CA PHE A 91 4.72 -36.26 -3.06
C PHE A 91 5.05 -36.12 -1.59
N THR A 92 6.00 -36.93 -1.11
CA THR A 92 6.65 -36.74 0.19
C THR A 92 8.06 -36.23 -0.05
N LEU A 93 8.43 -35.15 0.62
CA LEU A 93 9.76 -34.57 0.52
C LEU A 93 10.79 -35.47 1.20
N SER A 94 11.99 -35.50 0.63
CA SER A 94 13.14 -36.20 1.20
C SER A 94 13.56 -35.52 2.51
N MET A 95 13.59 -36.29 3.62
CA MET A 95 14.07 -35.76 4.90
C MET A 95 15.53 -35.31 4.85
N ARG A 96 16.37 -36.00 4.07
CA ARG A 96 17.77 -35.59 3.86
C ARG A 96 17.86 -34.22 3.19
N TRP A 97 17.03 -34.00 2.18
CA TRP A 97 16.97 -32.72 1.48
C TRP A 97 16.35 -31.61 2.35
N LEU A 98 15.31 -31.90 3.13
CA LEU A 98 14.75 -30.96 4.10
C LEU A 98 15.79 -30.52 5.14
N GLN A 99 16.57 -31.47 5.66
CA GLN A 99 17.65 -31.17 6.60
C GLN A 99 18.75 -30.30 5.96
N SER A 100 19.06 -30.50 4.67
CA SER A 100 20.04 -29.67 3.97
C SER A 100 19.58 -28.21 3.83
N GLN A 101 18.27 -27.95 3.82
CA GLN A 101 17.73 -26.58 3.77
C GLN A 101 18.13 -25.75 4.99
N VAL A 102 18.42 -26.36 6.15
CA VAL A 102 18.90 -25.62 7.34
C VAL A 102 20.19 -24.87 7.02
N ASN A 103 21.11 -25.48 6.26
CA ASN A 103 22.34 -24.81 5.86
C ASN A 103 22.08 -23.66 4.89
N ILE A 104 21.10 -23.82 3.98
CA ILE A 104 20.68 -22.76 3.06
C ILE A 104 20.09 -21.59 3.84
N VAL A 105 19.16 -21.84 4.77
CA VAL A 105 18.57 -20.80 5.64
C VAL A 105 19.66 -20.05 6.41
N ARG A 106 20.60 -20.77 7.02
CA ARG A 106 21.72 -20.16 7.75
C ARG A 106 22.64 -19.34 6.85
N SER A 107 22.90 -19.80 5.63
CA SER A 107 23.76 -19.09 4.67
C SER A 107 23.11 -17.81 4.14
N LEU A 108 21.79 -17.81 3.94
CA LEU A 108 21.03 -16.66 3.46
C LEU A 108 20.70 -15.65 4.57
N GLY A 109 20.61 -16.11 5.83
CA GLY A 109 20.36 -15.25 6.98
C GLY A 109 19.05 -14.47 6.84
N GLU A 110 19.11 -13.16 7.02
CA GLU A 110 17.97 -12.24 6.89
C GLU A 110 17.37 -12.21 5.47
N LYS A 111 18.12 -12.63 4.45
CA LYS A 111 17.63 -12.73 3.07
C LYS A 111 16.85 -14.01 2.80
N PHE A 112 16.76 -14.93 3.78
CA PHE A 112 15.97 -16.14 3.60
C PHE A 112 14.48 -15.77 3.42
N GLY A 113 13.88 -16.25 2.33
CA GLY A 113 12.49 -15.91 1.97
C GLY A 113 12.36 -14.67 1.07
N ALA A 114 13.44 -13.91 0.89
CA ALA A 114 13.48 -12.85 -0.11
C ALA A 114 13.38 -13.44 -1.52
N VAL A 115 12.71 -12.71 -2.42
CA VAL A 115 12.52 -13.08 -3.82
C VAL A 115 12.74 -11.86 -4.70
N ASP A 116 13.04 -12.07 -5.97
CA ASP A 116 13.37 -11.00 -6.92
C ASP A 116 12.19 -10.60 -7.82
N SER A 117 10.97 -10.91 -7.41
CA SER A 117 9.75 -10.72 -8.21
C SER A 117 9.44 -9.25 -8.54
N GLY A 118 9.97 -8.33 -7.75
CA GLY A 118 9.81 -6.88 -7.86
C GLY A 118 11.03 -6.15 -8.40
N LEU A 119 12.11 -6.85 -8.79
CA LEU A 119 13.34 -6.19 -9.23
C LEU A 119 13.08 -5.19 -10.35
N GLY A 120 13.66 -3.99 -10.19
CA GLY A 120 13.54 -2.89 -11.13
C GLY A 120 12.19 -2.18 -11.13
N LYS A 121 11.31 -2.48 -10.15
CA LYS A 121 10.03 -1.78 -9.97
C LYS A 121 10.03 -0.98 -8.67
N SER A 122 9.65 0.27 -8.79
CA SER A 122 9.52 1.23 -7.70
C SER A 122 8.10 1.23 -7.14
N VAL A 123 7.98 1.24 -5.81
CA VAL A 123 6.68 1.26 -5.14
C VAL A 123 6.68 2.26 -4.00
N GLN A 124 5.68 3.13 -4.02
CA GLN A 124 5.40 4.05 -2.92
C GLN A 124 4.30 3.43 -2.05
N VAL A 125 4.56 3.29 -0.75
CA VAL A 125 3.58 2.81 0.24
C VAL A 125 3.27 3.95 1.22
N GLU A 126 2.06 4.48 1.14
CA GLU A 126 1.57 5.55 2.01
C GLU A 126 0.69 4.97 3.12
N PHE A 127 0.96 5.36 4.37
CA PHE A 127 0.21 4.85 5.50
C PHE A 127 0.30 5.76 6.73
N VAL A 128 -0.69 5.61 7.63
CA VAL A 128 -0.96 6.49 8.79
C VAL A 128 -1.49 7.85 8.37
N SER A 129 -0.69 8.70 7.72
CA SER A 129 -1.07 10.00 7.12
C SER A 129 -2.15 10.77 7.89
N VAL A 130 -2.03 10.86 9.22
CA VAL A 130 -2.99 11.60 10.03
C VAL A 130 -2.65 13.09 10.00
N ASN A 131 -3.68 13.91 10.09
CA ASN A 131 -3.50 15.36 10.18
C ASN A 131 -2.62 15.68 11.40
N PRO A 132 -1.65 16.61 11.27
CA PRO A 132 -0.68 16.93 12.32
C PRO A 132 -1.29 17.84 13.38
N THR A 133 -2.49 17.47 13.85
CA THR A 133 -3.33 18.21 14.78
C THR A 133 -3.56 17.39 16.05
N GLY A 134 -2.58 16.57 16.44
CA GLY A 134 -2.62 15.83 17.70
C GLY A 134 -1.76 14.57 17.72
N PRO A 135 -1.64 13.93 18.90
CA PRO A 135 -0.88 12.70 19.06
C PRO A 135 -1.58 11.52 18.38
N LEU A 136 -0.78 10.49 18.05
CA LEU A 136 -1.34 9.22 17.57
C LEU A 136 -2.09 8.47 18.67
N HIS A 137 -3.19 7.81 18.30
CA HIS A 137 -3.92 6.90 19.17
C HIS A 137 -3.92 5.47 18.60
N VAL A 138 -4.45 4.51 19.36
CA VAL A 138 -4.45 3.07 19.00
C VAL A 138 -5.04 2.78 17.62
N GLY A 139 -6.04 3.54 17.18
CA GLY A 139 -6.59 3.41 15.81
C GLY A 139 -5.54 3.59 14.70
N HIS A 140 -4.54 4.45 14.91
CA HIS A 140 -3.48 4.72 13.93
C HIS A 140 -2.41 3.61 13.93
N ALA A 141 -2.23 2.91 15.05
CA ALA A 141 -1.28 1.80 15.15
C ALA A 141 -1.63 0.66 14.17
N ARG A 142 -2.92 0.42 13.90
CA ARG A 142 -3.35 -0.55 12.89
C ARG A 142 -2.82 -0.17 11.50
N GLY A 143 -2.99 1.09 11.10
CA GLY A 143 -2.48 1.58 9.81
C GLY A 143 -0.96 1.50 9.73
N ALA A 144 -0.28 1.84 10.82
CA ALA A 144 1.18 1.74 10.94
C ALA A 144 1.69 0.30 10.72
N VAL A 145 1.10 -0.67 11.41
CA VAL A 145 1.51 -2.08 11.33
C VAL A 145 1.22 -2.66 9.95
N ILE A 146 0.04 -2.39 9.37
CA ILE A 146 -0.32 -2.90 8.04
C ILE A 146 0.61 -2.32 6.96
N GLY A 147 0.77 -1.00 6.93
CA GLY A 147 1.59 -0.34 5.91
C GLY A 147 3.07 -0.70 6.04
N SER A 148 3.62 -0.69 7.26
CA SER A 148 5.01 -1.09 7.50
C SER A 148 5.27 -2.55 7.12
N SER A 149 4.38 -3.47 7.51
CA SER A 149 4.53 -4.90 7.17
C SER A 149 4.46 -5.11 5.66
N LEU A 150 3.56 -4.41 4.97
CA LEU A 150 3.45 -4.49 3.52
C LEU A 150 4.71 -3.96 2.84
N ALA A 151 5.21 -2.79 3.24
CA ALA A 151 6.46 -2.23 2.73
C ALA A 151 7.64 -3.20 2.91
N ASN A 152 7.76 -3.83 4.10
CA ASN A 152 8.81 -4.82 4.37
C ASN A 152 8.69 -6.07 3.49
N VAL A 153 7.47 -6.57 3.25
CA VAL A 153 7.24 -7.72 2.35
C VAL A 153 7.58 -7.35 0.91
N MET A 154 7.28 -6.13 0.47
CA MET A 154 7.62 -5.68 -0.88
C MET A 154 9.13 -5.48 -1.04
N GLU A 155 9.81 -4.93 -0.05
CA GLU A 155 11.27 -4.81 -0.06
C GLU A 155 11.93 -6.20 -0.09
N ALA A 156 11.44 -7.14 0.72
CA ALA A 156 11.87 -8.54 0.67
C ALA A 156 11.54 -9.23 -0.67
N ALA A 157 10.56 -8.72 -1.41
CA ALA A 157 10.21 -9.18 -2.76
C ALA A 157 10.99 -8.46 -3.88
N GLY A 158 11.99 -7.63 -3.53
CA GLY A 158 12.93 -7.01 -4.44
C GLY A 158 12.47 -5.67 -5.05
N TYR A 159 11.38 -5.10 -4.56
CA TYR A 159 10.91 -3.77 -5.00
C TYR A 159 11.78 -2.66 -4.41
N ASP A 160 11.94 -1.55 -5.13
CA ASP A 160 12.47 -0.30 -4.59
C ASP A 160 11.34 0.45 -3.87
N VAL A 161 11.30 0.32 -2.54
CA VAL A 161 10.16 0.76 -1.71
C VAL A 161 10.44 2.12 -1.08
N GLN A 162 9.51 3.06 -1.27
CA GLN A 162 9.45 4.32 -0.53
C GLN A 162 8.27 4.33 0.44
N ARG A 163 8.56 4.41 1.73
CA ARG A 163 7.57 4.62 2.80
C ARG A 163 7.28 6.11 2.93
N GLU A 164 6.04 6.52 2.72
CA GLU A 164 5.65 7.94 2.76
C GLU A 164 4.59 8.21 3.83
N TYR A 165 4.78 9.31 4.54
CA TYR A 165 3.77 9.91 5.40
C TYR A 165 3.26 11.18 4.73
N TYR A 166 1.96 11.24 4.42
CA TYR A 166 1.32 12.46 3.93
C TYR A 166 0.90 13.35 5.11
N VAL A 167 1.52 14.53 5.19
CA VAL A 167 1.26 15.56 6.19
C VAL A 167 0.28 16.56 5.58
N ASN A 168 -0.97 16.49 6.03
CA ASN A 168 -1.98 17.49 5.70
C ASN A 168 -1.81 18.74 6.58
N ASP A 169 -0.82 19.57 6.25
CA ASP A 169 -0.49 20.81 6.95
C ASP A 169 -1.20 22.05 6.38
N ALA A 170 -2.25 21.84 5.58
CA ALA A 170 -3.04 22.90 4.97
C ALA A 170 -4.55 22.74 5.23
N GLY A 171 -5.33 23.72 4.76
CA GLY A 171 -6.79 23.66 4.78
C GLY A 171 -7.46 24.02 6.12
N ASN A 172 -8.78 23.83 6.14
CA ASN A 172 -9.64 24.33 7.23
C ASN A 172 -9.33 23.72 8.60
N GLN A 173 -8.96 22.44 8.66
CA GLN A 173 -8.67 21.79 9.94
C GLN A 173 -7.42 22.36 10.59
N MET A 174 -6.39 22.66 9.80
CA MET A 174 -5.18 23.34 10.28
C MET A 174 -5.47 24.77 10.73
N ARG A 175 -6.33 25.51 10.00
CA ARG A 175 -6.81 26.83 10.44
C ARG A 175 -7.46 26.77 11.82
N VAL A 176 -8.43 25.88 12.02
CA VAL A 176 -9.12 25.70 13.31
C VAL A 176 -8.15 25.29 14.41
N PHE A 177 -7.17 24.43 14.11
CA PHE A 177 -6.10 24.04 15.02
C PHE A 177 -5.27 25.26 15.46
N TYR A 178 -4.77 26.06 14.52
CA TYR A 178 -3.94 27.24 14.84
C TYR A 178 -4.72 28.34 15.57
N ASP A 179 -5.99 28.57 15.19
CA ASP A 179 -6.87 29.51 15.91
C ASP A 179 -7.06 29.08 17.37
N THR A 180 -7.26 27.78 17.60
CA THR A 180 -7.42 27.24 18.95
C THR A 180 -6.12 27.31 19.73
N LEU A 181 -4.99 26.98 19.09
CA LEU A 181 -3.67 27.06 19.69
C LEU A 181 -3.31 28.49 20.10
N TYR A 182 -3.63 29.48 19.27
CA TYR A 182 -3.47 30.90 19.60
C TYR A 182 -4.23 31.26 20.89
N SER A 183 -5.53 30.91 20.98
CA SER A 183 -6.31 31.17 22.20
C SER A 183 -5.70 30.49 23.43
N ARG A 184 -5.21 29.25 23.29
CA ARG A 184 -4.52 28.54 24.38
C ARG A 184 -3.20 29.19 24.79
N TYR A 185 -2.43 29.69 23.83
CA TYR A 185 -1.18 30.40 24.07
C TYR A 185 -1.41 31.73 24.79
N MET A 186 -2.44 32.48 24.39
CA MET A 186 -2.88 33.69 25.09
C MET A 186 -3.33 33.38 26.52
N GLN A 187 -4.11 32.32 26.72
CA GLN A 187 -4.50 31.84 28.06
C GLN A 187 -3.29 31.45 28.92
N ALA A 188 -2.30 30.75 28.35
CA ALA A 188 -1.07 30.38 29.05
C ALA A 188 -0.25 31.61 29.48
N SER A 189 -0.30 32.70 28.71
CA SER A 189 0.32 33.98 29.07
C SER A 189 -0.44 34.79 30.14
N GLY A 190 -1.58 34.28 30.61
CA GLY A 190 -2.43 34.93 31.61
C GLY A 190 -3.49 35.89 31.05
N ARG A 191 -3.70 35.90 29.72
CA ARG A 191 -4.79 36.68 29.10
C ARG A 191 -6.09 35.92 29.09
N ASP A 192 -7.20 36.65 29.19
CA ASP A 192 -8.54 36.11 29.03
C ASP A 192 -8.93 36.15 27.54
N GLU A 193 -8.50 35.13 26.79
CA GLU A 193 -8.81 34.96 25.37
C GLU A 193 -9.79 33.78 25.21
N PRO A 194 -11.00 33.98 24.66
CA PRO A 194 -11.94 32.89 24.45
C PRO A 194 -11.46 31.92 23.37
N LEU A 195 -11.93 30.68 23.43
CA LEU A 195 -11.71 29.72 22.35
C LEU A 195 -12.55 30.11 21.11
N PRO A 196 -12.06 29.86 19.89
CA PRO A 196 -12.84 30.08 18.67
C PRO A 196 -14.05 29.14 18.59
N ASP A 197 -15.03 29.49 17.76
CA ASP A 197 -16.15 28.61 17.41
C ASP A 197 -16.15 28.33 15.89
N PRO A 198 -15.85 27.10 15.45
CA PRO A 198 -15.54 25.92 16.25
C PRO A 198 -14.11 25.92 16.81
N ALA A 199 -13.90 25.30 17.97
CA ALA A 199 -12.58 25.03 18.53
C ALA A 199 -12.10 23.63 18.15
N TYR A 200 -10.78 23.48 18.00
CA TYR A 200 -10.16 22.17 17.81
C TYR A 200 -10.26 21.35 19.11
N PRO A 201 -10.73 20.09 19.04
CA PRO A 201 -10.86 19.26 20.23
C PRO A 201 -9.47 18.72 20.66
N GLY A 202 -9.03 19.05 21.88
CA GLY A 202 -7.81 18.47 22.41
C GLY A 202 -7.28 19.17 23.65
N GLU A 203 -7.20 18.44 24.76
CA GLU A 203 -6.59 18.96 26.00
C GLU A 203 -5.08 19.16 25.88
N TYR A 204 -4.42 18.36 25.03
CA TYR A 204 -2.98 18.47 24.75
C TYR A 204 -2.57 19.85 24.20
N LEU A 205 -3.50 20.62 23.62
CA LEU A 205 -3.24 21.98 23.14
C LEU A 205 -2.86 22.94 24.26
N LYS A 206 -3.33 22.70 25.50
CA LYS A 206 -2.92 23.49 26.66
C LYS A 206 -1.44 23.29 26.99
N GLU A 207 -0.99 22.04 26.96
CA GLU A 207 0.41 21.68 27.19
C GLU A 207 1.28 22.23 26.05
N LEU A 208 0.89 22.01 24.79
CA LEU A 208 1.59 22.54 23.62
C LEU A 208 1.71 24.07 23.68
N ALA A 209 0.64 24.77 24.03
CA ALA A 209 0.65 26.22 24.19
C ALA A 209 1.60 26.69 25.30
N SER A 210 1.59 26.00 26.45
CA SER A 210 2.51 26.29 27.55
C SER A 210 3.97 26.08 27.14
N ASP A 211 4.27 25.00 26.43
CA ASP A 211 5.62 24.70 25.95
C ASP A 211 6.09 25.74 24.93
N LEU A 212 5.21 26.15 24.01
CA LEU A 212 5.51 27.22 23.06
C LEU A 212 5.77 28.56 23.75
N LEU A 213 5.00 28.91 24.79
CA LEU A 213 5.22 30.14 25.56
C LEU A 213 6.56 30.11 26.30
N ASN A 214 6.93 28.96 26.87
CA ASN A 214 8.21 28.78 27.53
C ASN A 214 9.40 28.96 26.57
N ASP A 215 9.26 28.48 25.34
CA ASP A 215 10.38 28.45 24.38
C ASP A 215 10.44 29.69 23.47
N LEU A 216 9.30 30.22 23.03
CA LEU A 216 9.20 31.37 22.14
C LEU A 216 9.05 32.70 22.90
N GLY A 217 8.84 32.66 24.22
CA GLY A 217 8.63 33.85 25.03
C GLY A 217 7.26 34.49 24.79
N HIS A 218 7.10 35.77 25.13
CA HIS A 218 5.82 36.49 25.10
C HIS A 218 5.63 37.38 23.86
N ASP A 219 6.54 37.36 22.89
CA ASP A 219 6.51 38.31 21.76
C ASP A 219 5.22 38.22 20.95
N ALA A 220 4.74 36.99 20.67
CA ALA A 220 3.49 36.76 19.94
C ALA A 220 2.25 37.23 20.71
N VAL A 221 2.32 37.38 22.04
CA VAL A 221 1.22 37.86 22.89
C VAL A 221 0.87 39.34 22.60
N HIS A 222 1.83 40.08 22.04
CA HIS A 222 1.69 41.51 21.74
C HIS A 222 1.39 41.81 20.27
N LYS A 223 1.28 40.78 19.43
CA LYS A 223 0.99 40.93 18.00
C LYS A 223 -0.51 40.79 17.72
N GLU A 224 -0.92 41.27 16.55
CA GLU A 224 -2.24 40.95 16.00
C GLU A 224 -2.35 39.44 15.78
N LYS A 225 -3.58 38.91 15.90
CA LYS A 225 -3.84 37.45 15.88
C LYS A 225 -3.21 36.75 14.67
N THR A 226 -3.29 37.34 13.50
CA THR A 226 -2.73 36.77 12.26
C THR A 226 -1.21 36.62 12.32
N ASP A 227 -0.53 37.63 12.84
CA ASP A 227 0.93 37.65 12.94
C ASP A 227 1.41 36.73 14.07
N ALA A 228 0.67 36.70 15.19
CA ALA A 228 0.92 35.77 16.27
C ALA A 228 0.79 34.31 15.80
N ILE A 229 -0.26 33.98 15.03
CA ILE A 229 -0.42 32.64 14.45
C ILE A 229 0.74 32.33 13.49
N ALA A 230 1.15 33.29 12.66
CA ALA A 230 2.27 33.09 11.72
C ALA A 230 3.59 32.76 12.44
N ASP A 231 3.83 33.34 13.62
CA ASP A 231 5.00 33.01 14.45
C ASP A 231 4.89 31.61 15.10
N LEU A 232 3.69 31.25 15.58
CA LEU A 232 3.47 30.02 16.36
C LEU A 232 3.32 28.78 15.47
N ALA A 233 2.80 28.93 14.25
CA ALA A 233 2.44 27.82 13.37
C ALA A 233 3.64 26.93 12.99
N PRO A 234 4.81 27.45 12.58
CA PRO A 234 5.94 26.61 12.17
C PRO A 234 6.49 25.73 13.30
N GLU A 235 6.68 26.31 14.49
CA GLU A 235 7.25 25.58 15.63
C GLU A 235 6.23 24.59 16.23
N SER A 236 4.94 24.96 16.28
CA SER A 236 3.90 24.04 16.72
C SER A 236 3.74 22.83 15.80
N LEU A 237 3.70 23.05 14.47
CA LEU A 237 3.65 21.99 13.47
C LEU A 237 4.85 21.04 13.60
N LYS A 238 6.06 21.61 13.70
CA LYS A 238 7.31 20.85 13.87
C LYS A 238 7.27 19.97 15.12
N ARG A 239 6.79 20.48 16.26
CA ARG A 239 6.66 19.69 17.50
C ARG A 239 5.67 18.54 17.33
N THR A 240 4.50 18.81 16.75
CA THR A 240 3.48 17.77 16.56
C THR A 240 3.99 16.67 15.64
N ILE A 241 4.62 17.03 14.51
CA ILE A 241 5.21 16.06 13.58
C ILE A 241 6.34 15.26 14.24
N ASN A 242 7.21 15.90 15.02
CA ASN A 242 8.27 15.19 15.74
C ASN A 242 7.70 14.21 16.78
N GLY A 243 6.61 14.56 17.47
CA GLY A 243 5.93 13.65 18.39
C GLY A 243 5.32 12.44 17.68
N ILE A 244 4.69 12.66 16.53
CA ILE A 244 4.16 11.60 15.65
C ILE A 244 5.31 10.70 15.18
N ARG A 245 6.38 11.27 14.64
CA ARG A 245 7.58 10.55 14.19
C ARG A 245 8.17 9.70 15.30
N HIS A 246 8.42 10.27 16.47
CA HIS A 246 8.97 9.55 17.61
C HIS A 246 8.09 8.37 18.03
N THR A 247 6.76 8.55 17.99
CA THR A 247 5.82 7.47 18.29
C THR A 247 5.91 6.35 17.26
N LEU A 248 6.02 6.68 15.98
CA LEU A 248 6.14 5.70 14.89
C LEU A 248 7.49 4.96 14.92
N GLU A 249 8.59 5.67 15.21
CA GLU A 249 9.91 5.06 15.38
C GLU A 249 9.93 4.04 16.52
N ARG A 250 9.24 4.32 17.63
CA ARG A 250 9.07 3.37 18.74
C ARG A 250 8.25 2.13 18.36
N LEU A 251 7.44 2.21 17.30
CA LEU A 251 6.74 1.06 16.71
C LEU A 251 7.58 0.36 15.63
N GLY A 252 8.84 0.78 15.42
CA GLY A 252 9.70 0.24 14.37
C GLY A 252 9.33 0.73 12.97
N VAL A 253 8.62 1.85 12.87
CA VAL A 253 8.22 2.46 11.60
C VAL A 253 9.07 3.68 11.33
N VAL A 254 9.83 3.64 10.24
CA VAL A 254 10.61 4.77 9.73
C VAL A 254 10.12 5.10 8.33
N TYR A 255 9.98 6.39 8.04
CA TYR A 255 9.54 6.90 6.75
C TYR A 255 10.71 7.47 5.98
N ASP A 256 10.75 7.19 4.68
CA ASP A 256 11.73 7.74 3.74
C ASP A 256 11.34 9.17 3.35
N GLN A 257 10.03 9.44 3.29
CA GLN A 257 9.49 10.74 2.89
C GLN A 257 8.36 11.21 3.83
N TRP A 258 8.45 12.47 4.25
CA TRP A 258 7.34 13.21 4.87
C TRP A 258 6.87 14.26 3.86
N PHE A 259 5.75 13.98 3.20
CA PHE A 259 5.22 14.83 2.14
C PHE A 259 4.25 15.86 2.72
N TYR A 260 4.47 17.15 2.47
CA TYR A 260 3.63 18.22 3.02
C TYR A 260 2.66 18.74 1.94
N GLU A 261 1.37 18.77 2.26
CA GLU A 261 0.32 19.25 1.36
C GLU A 261 0.57 20.70 0.90
N SER A 262 1.03 21.56 1.81
CA SER A 262 1.41 22.95 1.50
C SER A 262 2.47 23.07 0.41
N GLY A 263 3.30 22.02 0.24
CA GLY A 263 4.28 21.90 -0.83
C GLY A 263 3.67 21.83 -2.23
N LEU A 264 2.45 21.30 -2.38
CA LEU A 264 1.75 21.21 -3.67
C LEU A 264 1.39 22.60 -4.21
N ILE A 265 0.95 23.48 -3.32
CA ILE A 265 0.53 24.84 -3.67
C ILE A 265 1.76 25.73 -3.83
N SER A 266 2.65 25.75 -2.84
CA SER A 266 3.82 26.65 -2.84
C SER A 266 4.82 26.37 -3.97
N SER A 267 4.86 25.15 -4.50
CA SER A 267 5.68 24.80 -5.67
C SER A 267 5.05 25.19 -7.02
N GLY A 268 3.79 25.63 -7.04
CA GLY A 268 3.01 25.87 -8.27
C GLY A 268 2.55 24.58 -8.97
N ARG A 269 2.83 23.41 -8.39
CA ARG A 269 2.46 22.11 -8.97
C ARG A 269 0.96 21.94 -9.08
N PHE A 270 0.22 22.37 -8.06
CA PHE A 270 -1.24 22.33 -8.09
C PHE A 270 -1.79 23.04 -9.34
N ASP A 271 -1.33 24.26 -9.60
CA ASP A 271 -1.78 25.05 -10.73
C ASP A 271 -1.43 24.39 -12.07
N GLN A 272 -0.23 23.82 -12.20
CA GLN A 272 0.21 23.09 -13.40
C GLN A 272 -0.69 21.89 -13.69
N VAL A 273 -1.04 21.10 -12.67
CA VAL A 273 -1.92 19.93 -12.84
C VAL A 273 -3.35 20.38 -13.20
N MET A 274 -3.83 21.44 -12.59
CA MET A 274 -5.13 22.01 -12.92
C MET A 274 -5.19 22.55 -14.35
N GLU A 275 -4.12 23.16 -14.85
CA GLU A 275 -3.98 23.61 -16.24
C GLU A 275 -3.93 22.42 -17.22
N PHE A 276 -3.13 21.40 -16.92
CA PHE A 276 -3.10 20.16 -17.69
C PHE A 276 -4.48 19.51 -17.85
N LEU A 277 -5.26 19.45 -16.76
CA LEU A 277 -6.61 18.92 -16.80
C LEU A 277 -7.60 19.82 -17.57
N LYS A 278 -7.41 21.15 -17.53
CA LYS A 278 -8.18 22.09 -18.36
C LYS A 278 -7.91 21.87 -19.84
N ASP A 279 -6.64 21.77 -20.23
CA ASP A 279 -6.23 21.50 -21.62
C ASP A 279 -6.75 20.15 -22.13
N SER A 280 -6.87 19.18 -21.23
CA SER A 280 -7.46 17.86 -21.51
C SER A 280 -9.00 17.87 -21.55
N ASN A 281 -9.65 19.03 -21.42
CA ASN A 281 -11.11 19.18 -21.30
C ASN A 281 -11.73 18.37 -20.14
N LEU A 282 -10.95 18.15 -19.08
CA LEU A 282 -11.36 17.43 -17.88
C LEU A 282 -11.71 18.34 -16.71
N ILE A 283 -11.56 19.66 -16.87
CA ILE A 283 -12.10 20.68 -15.96
C ILE A 283 -13.22 21.44 -16.66
N VAL A 284 -14.34 21.62 -15.98
CA VAL A 284 -15.52 22.36 -16.46
C VAL A 284 -15.94 23.37 -15.42
N ASP A 285 -16.17 24.62 -15.84
CA ASP A 285 -16.74 25.66 -14.98
C ASP A 285 -18.27 25.54 -14.94
N ARG A 286 -18.84 25.39 -13.75
CA ARG A 286 -20.29 25.31 -13.52
C ARG A 286 -20.65 25.92 -12.17
N ASP A 287 -21.67 26.76 -12.13
CA ASP A 287 -22.19 27.41 -10.92
C ASP A 287 -21.14 28.20 -10.13
N GLY A 288 -20.18 28.82 -10.84
CA GLY A 288 -19.07 29.57 -10.24
C GLY A 288 -18.02 28.69 -9.53
N ALA A 289 -18.06 27.37 -9.74
CA ALA A 289 -17.10 26.39 -9.25
C ALA A 289 -16.40 25.68 -10.41
N GLN A 290 -15.21 25.11 -10.16
CA GLN A 290 -14.53 24.24 -11.14
C GLN A 290 -14.78 22.77 -10.79
N TRP A 291 -15.15 22.00 -11.80
CA TRP A 291 -15.53 20.59 -11.66
C TRP A 291 -14.60 19.72 -12.50
N PHE A 292 -14.12 18.64 -11.90
CA PHE A 292 -13.47 17.55 -12.62
C PHE A 292 -14.55 16.72 -13.32
N ALA A 293 -14.46 16.63 -14.65
CA ALA A 293 -15.39 15.94 -15.54
C ALA A 293 -15.26 14.42 -15.45
N ALA A 294 -15.42 13.89 -14.24
CA ALA A 294 -15.27 12.50 -13.87
C ALA A 294 -16.24 11.58 -14.64
N THR A 295 -17.40 12.10 -15.06
CA THR A 295 -18.36 11.38 -15.91
C THR A 295 -17.75 10.95 -17.25
N LYS A 296 -16.86 11.75 -17.83
CA LYS A 296 -16.12 11.39 -19.06
C LYS A 296 -15.18 10.20 -18.85
N LEU A 297 -14.86 9.88 -17.60
CA LEU A 297 -13.91 8.84 -17.19
C LEU A 297 -14.62 7.59 -16.61
N GLY A 298 -15.97 7.60 -16.63
CA GLY A 298 -16.83 6.48 -16.25
C GLY A 298 -17.34 6.51 -14.81
N LEU A 299 -17.32 7.66 -14.14
CA LEU A 299 -18.01 7.87 -12.86
C LEU A 299 -19.44 8.37 -13.07
N ASP A 300 -20.28 8.23 -12.05
CA ASP A 300 -21.71 8.63 -12.11
C ASP A 300 -21.90 10.15 -12.08
N GLU A 301 -20.98 10.89 -11.45
CA GLU A 301 -21.06 12.33 -11.26
C GLU A 301 -19.69 13.02 -11.40
N ASP A 302 -19.73 14.28 -11.82
CA ASP A 302 -18.57 15.17 -11.83
C ASP A 302 -18.28 15.65 -10.40
N ILE A 303 -17.01 15.93 -10.11
CA ILE A 303 -16.55 16.19 -8.74
C ILE A 303 -16.03 17.63 -8.64
N VAL A 304 -16.50 18.39 -7.65
CA VAL A 304 -15.99 19.74 -7.39
C VAL A 304 -14.52 19.68 -6.98
N VAL A 305 -13.68 20.44 -7.68
CA VAL A 305 -12.24 20.58 -7.37
C VAL A 305 -11.91 21.97 -6.83
N ILE A 306 -12.59 23.02 -7.30
CA ILE A 306 -12.51 24.37 -6.73
C ILE A 306 -13.91 24.82 -6.34
N ARG A 307 -14.11 25.21 -5.08
CA ARG A 307 -15.42 25.64 -4.58
C ARG A 307 -15.81 27.02 -5.13
N SER A 308 -17.12 27.25 -5.23
CA SER A 308 -17.65 28.58 -5.53
C SER A 308 -17.44 29.53 -4.34
N GLY A 309 -17.22 30.82 -4.63
CA GLY A 309 -16.95 31.84 -3.61
C GLY A 309 -15.45 32.02 -3.40
N ASP A 310 -14.92 31.53 -2.27
CA ASP A 310 -13.55 31.79 -1.79
C ASP A 310 -12.45 31.19 -2.69
N GLY A 311 -12.81 30.30 -3.62
CA GLY A 311 -11.87 29.69 -4.57
C GLY A 311 -10.99 28.61 -3.97
N ASP A 312 -11.30 28.14 -2.75
CA ASP A 312 -10.51 27.13 -2.07
C ASP A 312 -10.58 25.76 -2.80
N PRO A 313 -9.43 25.07 -2.93
CA PRO A 313 -9.39 23.71 -3.45
C PRO A 313 -10.09 22.73 -2.50
N THR A 314 -10.71 21.70 -3.08
CA THR A 314 -11.24 20.56 -2.33
C THR A 314 -10.14 19.55 -2.04
N TYR A 315 -10.36 18.65 -1.07
CA TYR A 315 -9.44 17.52 -0.82
C TYR A 315 -9.22 16.66 -2.06
N PHE A 316 -10.23 16.54 -2.92
CA PHE A 316 -10.07 15.80 -4.16
C PHE A 316 -9.14 16.52 -5.15
N ALA A 317 -9.11 17.85 -5.16
CA ALA A 317 -8.19 18.60 -6.00
C ALA A 317 -6.74 18.44 -5.55
N THR A 318 -6.49 18.44 -4.24
CA THR A 318 -5.14 18.17 -3.71
C THR A 318 -4.72 16.73 -3.96
N ASP A 319 -5.64 15.76 -3.82
CA ASP A 319 -5.41 14.35 -4.19
C ASP A 319 -4.99 14.19 -5.67
N ILE A 320 -5.63 14.93 -6.59
CA ILE A 320 -5.28 14.96 -8.01
C ILE A 320 -3.82 15.41 -8.19
N ALA A 321 -3.46 16.57 -7.64
CA ALA A 321 -2.10 17.10 -7.76
C ALA A 321 -1.06 16.16 -7.15
N TYR A 322 -1.39 15.57 -6.01
CA TYR A 322 -0.52 14.65 -5.29
C TYR A 322 -0.28 13.33 -6.03
N HIS A 323 -1.32 12.71 -6.59
CA HIS A 323 -1.13 11.47 -7.36
C HIS A 323 -0.50 11.74 -8.73
N HIS A 324 -0.75 12.91 -9.33
CA HIS A 324 0.01 13.33 -10.52
C HIS A 324 1.51 13.36 -10.20
N GLU A 325 1.88 13.98 -9.08
CA GLU A 325 3.27 14.04 -8.61
C GLU A 325 3.87 12.64 -8.42
N LYS A 326 3.15 11.72 -7.75
CA LYS A 326 3.60 10.33 -7.55
C LYS A 326 3.89 9.60 -8.87
N PHE A 327 2.97 9.67 -9.82
CA PHE A 327 3.05 8.85 -11.03
C PHE A 327 3.80 9.51 -12.19
N ILE A 328 3.68 10.82 -12.36
CA ILE A 328 4.23 11.53 -13.52
C ILE A 328 5.61 12.11 -13.21
N GLU A 329 5.80 12.65 -12.02
CA GLU A 329 7.07 13.27 -11.63
C GLU A 329 8.02 12.26 -10.99
N ARG A 330 7.57 11.57 -9.92
CA ARG A 330 8.36 10.54 -9.23
C ARG A 330 8.38 9.19 -9.95
N LYS A 331 7.43 8.96 -10.86
CA LYS A 331 7.39 7.80 -11.76
C LYS A 331 7.35 6.45 -11.04
N PHE A 332 6.62 6.37 -9.94
CA PHE A 332 6.41 5.10 -9.28
C PHE A 332 5.64 4.11 -10.17
N ASP A 333 6.13 2.88 -10.28
CA ASP A 333 5.44 1.80 -11.00
C ASP A 333 4.17 1.37 -10.27
N ARG A 334 4.12 1.58 -8.95
CA ARG A 334 2.95 1.31 -8.12
C ARG A 334 2.87 2.28 -6.94
N VAL A 335 1.66 2.73 -6.65
CA VAL A 335 1.31 3.48 -5.45
C VAL A 335 0.33 2.64 -4.64
N ILE A 336 0.60 2.49 -3.34
CA ILE A 336 -0.27 1.77 -2.41
C ILE A 336 -0.65 2.71 -1.28
N ASN A 337 -1.93 3.04 -1.19
CA ASN A 337 -2.46 3.85 -0.11
C ASN A 337 -3.15 2.96 0.93
N VAL A 338 -2.69 2.98 2.18
CA VAL A 338 -3.28 2.22 3.28
C VAL A 338 -4.29 3.08 4.02
N TRP A 339 -5.54 3.06 3.54
CA TRP A 339 -6.64 3.84 4.11
C TRP A 339 -7.48 3.06 5.13
N GLY A 340 -8.20 3.80 5.96
CA GLY A 340 -9.25 3.25 6.82
C GLY A 340 -10.46 2.75 6.01
N ALA A 341 -11.23 1.83 6.59
CA ALA A 341 -12.36 1.18 5.92
C ALA A 341 -13.46 2.15 5.42
N ASP A 342 -13.50 3.38 5.92
CA ASP A 342 -14.52 4.36 5.52
C ASP A 342 -14.25 5.00 4.14
N HIS A 343 -13.14 4.66 3.46
CA HIS A 343 -12.71 5.28 2.20
C HIS A 343 -13.09 4.50 0.93
N HIS A 344 -14.06 3.57 0.97
CA HIS A 344 -14.41 2.72 -0.18
C HIS A 344 -14.79 3.53 -1.45
N GLY A 345 -15.39 4.71 -1.31
CA GLY A 345 -15.72 5.60 -2.44
C GLY A 345 -14.51 6.24 -3.14
N HIS A 346 -13.33 6.21 -2.53
CA HIS A 346 -12.11 6.77 -3.13
C HIS A 346 -11.55 5.91 -4.28
N ILE A 347 -11.80 4.61 -4.29
CA ILE A 347 -11.22 3.70 -5.30
C ILE A 347 -11.66 4.10 -6.71
N ALA A 348 -12.96 4.35 -6.92
CA ALA A 348 -13.48 4.74 -8.22
C ALA A 348 -12.92 6.10 -8.67
N ARG A 349 -12.74 7.03 -7.72
CA ARG A 349 -12.14 8.35 -7.97
C ARG A 349 -10.67 8.25 -8.37
N MET A 350 -9.89 7.39 -7.70
CA MET A 350 -8.50 7.14 -8.05
C MET A 350 -8.38 6.53 -9.44
N ASN A 351 -9.23 5.56 -9.79
CA ASN A 351 -9.23 4.98 -11.14
C ASN A 351 -9.54 6.03 -12.22
N ALA A 352 -10.48 6.94 -11.98
CA ALA A 352 -10.75 8.03 -12.89
C ALA A 352 -9.54 8.98 -13.03
N LEU A 353 -8.90 9.32 -11.92
CA LEU A 353 -7.69 10.14 -11.90
C LEU A 353 -6.55 9.49 -12.69
N LEU A 354 -6.30 8.17 -12.53
CA LEU A 354 -5.27 7.47 -13.31
C LEU A 354 -5.56 7.53 -14.81
N LYS A 355 -6.82 7.34 -15.21
CA LYS A 355 -7.24 7.51 -16.62
C LYS A 355 -7.02 8.93 -17.12
N ALA A 356 -7.27 9.94 -16.30
CA ALA A 356 -7.02 11.34 -16.65
C ALA A 356 -5.54 11.62 -16.95
N PHE A 357 -4.64 10.88 -16.31
CA PHE A 357 -3.19 10.96 -16.56
C PHE A 357 -2.72 10.03 -17.68
N GLY A 358 -3.64 9.35 -18.37
CA GLY A 358 -3.30 8.39 -19.44
C GLY A 358 -2.71 7.09 -18.92
N LEU A 359 -2.88 6.78 -17.64
CA LEU A 359 -2.37 5.56 -17.00
C LEU A 359 -3.45 4.47 -17.00
N GLY A 360 -3.02 3.22 -17.20
CA GLY A 360 -3.87 2.04 -16.99
C GLY A 360 -4.14 1.83 -15.51
N SER A 361 -5.35 1.35 -15.18
CA SER A 361 -5.74 0.96 -13.82
C SER A 361 -5.04 -0.30 -13.35
#